data_AF-A0ABD4RP33-F1
#
_entry.id   AF-A0ABD4RP33-F1
#
_cell.length_a   1.000
_cell.length_b   1.000
_cell.length_c   1.000
_cell.angle_alpha   90.00
_cell.angle_beta   90.00
_cell.angle_gamma   90.00
#
_symmetry.space_group_name_H-M   'P 1'
#
loop_
_entity.id
_entity.type
_entity.pdbx_description
1 polymer ?
#
loop_
_entity_poly.entity_id
_entity_poly.type
_entity_poly.pdbx_seq_one_letter_code
_entity_poly.pdbx_strand_id
1 'polypeptide(L)'
;MEKKNLRIGIVFVVLGVIFLFLCLMNGDKLGSLFAGLAGGFGFGGISAIYRYFYWNKHKEEYKEKLEIENINLHDERNVMYRDKAGRYAYIVCMIIIPISAFVFSVLNALDIYNSLVIIIYLFVLWIVLYVVGVIYYRKLKRNG
;
A
#
# COMPACT_ATOMS: atom_id res chain seq x y z
N MET A 1 -6.25 -11.54 16.13
CA MET A 1 -6.35 -10.19 15.54
C MET A 1 -7.31 -9.34 16.37
N GLU A 2 -6.93 -8.10 16.69
CA GLU A 2 -7.81 -7.16 17.40
C GLU A 2 -9.02 -6.78 16.54
N LYS A 3 -10.19 -6.57 17.18
CA LYS A 3 -11.41 -6.07 16.52
C LYS A 3 -11.20 -4.73 15.81
N LYS A 4 -10.17 -3.97 16.21
CA LYS A 4 -9.71 -2.72 15.56
C LYS A 4 -9.37 -2.92 14.08
N ASN A 5 -8.76 -4.05 13.72
CA ASN A 5 -8.36 -4.34 12.32
C ASN A 5 -9.57 -4.58 11.42
N LEU A 6 -10.66 -5.13 11.96
CA LEU A 6 -11.92 -5.29 11.24
C LEU A 6 -12.62 -3.94 11.03
N ARG A 7 -12.62 -3.05 12.03
CA ARG A 7 -13.16 -1.68 11.89
C ARG A 7 -12.43 -0.91 10.80
N ILE A 8 -11.10 -1.02 10.74
CA ILE A 8 -10.30 -0.41 9.68
C ILE A 8 -10.74 -0.96 8.31
N GLY A 9 -10.82 -2.28 8.13
CA GLY A 9 -11.27 -2.88 6.87
C GLY A 9 -12.64 -2.37 6.39
N ILE A 10 -13.61 -2.25 7.30
CA ILE A 10 -14.96 -1.72 6.99
C ILE A 10 -14.90 -0.26 6.56
N VAL A 11 -14.12 0.58 7.26
CA VAL A 11 -13.94 1.99 6.88
C VAL A 11 -13.35 2.12 5.48
N PHE A 12 -12.37 1.28 5.12
CA PHE A 12 -11.78 1.25 3.78
C PHE A 12 -12.81 0.86 2.69
N VAL A 13 -13.69 -0.11 2.96
CA VAL A 13 -14.77 -0.47 2.02
C VAL A 13 -15.76 0.68 1.84
N VAL A 14 -16.19 1.32 2.93
CA VAL A 14 -17.13 2.46 2.87
C VAL A 14 -16.52 3.62 2.08
N LEU A 15 -15.25 3.95 2.32
CA LEU A 15 -14.51 4.93 1.52
C LEU A 15 -14.49 4.57 0.03
N GLY A 16 -14.24 3.30 -0.29
CA GLY A 16 -14.29 2.81 -1.67
C GLY A 16 -15.66 3.01 -2.34
N VAL A 17 -16.75 2.74 -1.61
CA VAL A 17 -18.13 2.94 -2.11
C VAL A 17 -18.44 4.43 -2.33
N ILE A 18 -17.99 5.31 -1.44
CA ILE A 18 -18.15 6.77 -1.60
C ILE A 18 -17.42 7.24 -2.87
N PHE A 19 -16.20 6.79 -3.10
CA PHE A 19 -15.47 7.13 -4.34
C PHE A 19 -16.12 6.55 -5.59
N LEU A 20 -16.73 5.37 -5.51
CA LEU A 20 -17.48 4.76 -6.61
C LEU A 20 -18.72 5.61 -6.94
N PHE A 21 -19.43 6.08 -5.92
CA PHE A 21 -20.57 6.99 -6.10
C PHE A 21 -20.13 8.32 -6.74
N LEU A 22 -19.03 8.90 -6.28
CA LEU A 22 -18.45 10.11 -6.89
C LEU A 22 -17.98 9.90 -8.33
N CYS A 23 -17.51 8.70 -8.66
CA CYS A 23 -17.17 8.31 -10.04
C CYS A 23 -18.42 8.30 -10.94
N LEU A 24 -19.55 7.78 -10.46
CA LEU A 24 -20.79 7.72 -11.25
C LEU A 24 -21.43 9.09 -11.45
N MET A 25 -21.18 10.04 -10.55
CA MET A 25 -21.71 11.41 -10.64
C MET A 25 -20.85 12.35 -11.50
N ASN A 26 -19.54 12.11 -11.60
CA ASN A 26 -18.61 12.99 -12.31
C ASN A 26 -18.22 12.37 -13.66
N GLY A 27 -18.45 13.09 -14.76
CA GLY A 27 -18.12 12.65 -16.12
C GLY A 27 -16.62 12.39 -16.39
N ASP A 28 -16.35 11.95 -17.63
CA ASP A 28 -15.17 11.21 -18.11
C ASP A 28 -13.79 11.61 -17.55
N LYS A 29 -13.49 12.91 -17.37
CA LYS A 29 -12.16 13.38 -16.97
C LYS A 29 -11.78 13.05 -15.52
N LEU A 30 -12.69 13.29 -14.57
CA LEU A 30 -12.46 12.99 -13.15
C LEU A 30 -12.98 11.61 -12.75
N GLY A 31 -13.94 11.06 -13.51
CA GLY A 31 -14.48 9.72 -13.28
C GLY A 31 -13.40 8.64 -13.28
N SER A 32 -12.44 8.70 -14.20
CA SER A 32 -11.34 7.72 -14.26
C SER A 32 -10.45 7.71 -13.01
N LEU A 33 -10.21 8.88 -12.38
CA LEU A 33 -9.45 8.99 -11.14
C LEU A 33 -10.22 8.42 -9.94
N PHE A 34 -11.50 8.76 -9.83
CA PHE A 34 -12.37 8.24 -8.77
C PHE A 34 -12.59 6.74 -8.91
N ALA A 35 -12.69 6.21 -10.13
CA ALA A 35 -12.75 4.77 -10.39
C ALA A 35 -11.48 4.05 -9.88
N GLY A 36 -10.30 4.61 -10.14
CA GLY A 36 -9.03 4.07 -9.64
C GLY A 36 -8.96 4.04 -8.11
N LEU A 37 -9.36 5.13 -7.45
CA LEU A 37 -9.44 5.18 -5.98
C LEU A 37 -10.48 4.19 -5.43
N ALA A 38 -11.67 4.14 -6.02
CA ALA A 38 -12.73 3.23 -5.62
C ALA A 38 -12.28 1.76 -5.69
N GLY A 39 -11.60 1.38 -6.78
CA GLY A 39 -11.01 0.06 -6.95
C GLY A 39 -9.96 -0.24 -5.88
N GLY A 40 -9.03 0.69 -5.63
CA GLY A 40 -7.96 0.51 -4.65
C GLY A 40 -8.48 0.37 -3.21
N PHE A 41 -9.35 1.29 -2.77
CA PHE A 41 -9.94 1.25 -1.43
C PHE A 41 -10.92 0.07 -1.26
N GLY A 42 -11.70 -0.25 -2.29
CA GLY A 42 -12.64 -1.35 -2.29
C GLY A 42 -11.96 -2.72 -2.16
N PHE A 43 -11.03 -3.05 -3.08
CA PHE A 43 -10.27 -4.31 -3.00
C PHE A 43 -9.40 -4.38 -1.75
N GLY A 44 -8.78 -3.27 -1.36
CA GLY A 44 -8.00 -3.18 -0.11
C GLY A 44 -8.85 -3.47 1.13
N GLY A 45 -10.05 -2.91 1.21
CA GLY A 45 -10.98 -3.15 2.32
C GLY A 45 -11.49 -4.59 2.37
N ILE A 46 -11.89 -5.16 1.22
CA ILE A 46 -12.37 -6.55 1.14
C ILE A 46 -11.26 -7.54 1.54
N SER A 47 -10.04 -7.36 1.04
CA SER A 47 -8.91 -8.23 1.38
C SER A 47 -8.55 -8.15 2.87
N ALA A 48 -8.65 -6.97 3.49
CA ALA A 48 -8.44 -6.80 4.92
C ALA A 48 -9.49 -7.53 5.76
N ILE A 49 -10.76 -7.49 5.36
CA ILE A 49 -11.87 -8.21 6.01
C ILE A 49 -11.68 -9.72 5.86
N TYR A 50 -11.38 -10.20 4.65
CA TYR A 50 -11.11 -11.63 4.40
C TYR A 50 -9.96 -12.14 5.27
N ARG A 51 -8.86 -11.39 5.31
CA ARG A 51 -7.69 -11.70 6.15
C ARG A 51 -8.06 -11.76 7.63
N TYR A 52 -8.91 -10.86 8.12
CA TYR A 52 -9.39 -10.90 9.51
C TYR A 52 -10.13 -12.21 9.82
N PHE A 53 -11.06 -12.62 8.95
CA PHE A 53 -11.82 -13.87 9.16
C PHE A 53 -10.92 -15.11 9.11
N TYR A 54 -9.99 -15.15 8.15
CA TYR A 54 -9.02 -16.24 8.04
C TYR A 54 -8.20 -16.42 9.32
N TRP A 55 -7.57 -15.35 9.82
CA TRP A 55 -6.76 -15.41 11.04
C TRP A 55 -7.56 -15.55 12.34
N ASN A 56 -8.85 -15.22 12.32
CA ASN A 56 -9.74 -15.50 13.44
C ASN A 56 -10.13 -16.98 13.53
N LYS A 57 -10.02 -17.74 12.42
CA LYS A 57 -10.20 -19.20 12.40
C LYS A 57 -8.92 -19.94 12.79
N HIS A 58 -7.75 -19.45 12.38
CA HIS A 58 -6.43 -20.01 12.69
C HIS A 58 -5.71 -19.25 13.81
N LYS A 59 -6.36 -19.12 14.98
CA LYS A 59 -5.82 -18.30 16.09
C LYS A 59 -4.56 -18.87 16.71
N GLU A 60 -4.42 -20.20 16.78
CA GLU A 60 -3.27 -20.87 17.39
C GLU A 60 -2.03 -20.69 16.52
N GLU A 61 -2.11 -20.98 15.23
CA GLU A 61 -1.05 -20.70 14.25
C GLU A 61 -0.65 -19.21 14.21
N TYR A 62 -1.61 -18.30 14.40
CA TYR A 62 -1.32 -16.85 14.46
C TYR A 62 -0.53 -16.46 15.71
N LYS A 63 -0.81 -17.11 16.85
CA LYS A 63 -0.08 -16.88 18.12
C LYS A 63 1.33 -17.43 18.04
N GLU A 64 1.49 -18.64 17.53
CA GLU A 64 2.80 -19.27 17.35
C GLU A 64 3.71 -18.43 16.44
N LYS A 65 3.17 -17.90 15.33
CA LYS A 65 3.90 -16.96 14.47
C LYS A 65 4.35 -15.69 15.19
N LEU A 66 3.48 -15.10 16.02
CA LEU A 66 3.80 -13.89 16.79
C LEU A 66 4.88 -14.14 17.84
N GLU A 67 4.86 -15.30 18.50
CA GLU A 67 5.88 -15.68 19.49
C GLU A 67 7.24 -15.88 18.84
N ILE A 68 7.31 -16.62 17.73
CA ILE A 68 8.55 -16.82 16.96
C ILE A 68 9.12 -15.49 16.47
N GLU A 69 8.26 -14.59 15.96
CA GLU A 69 8.68 -13.27 15.49
C GLU A 69 9.25 -12.40 16.63
N ASN A 70 8.65 -12.47 17.83
CA ASN A 70 9.11 -11.72 18.99
C ASN A 70 10.45 -12.22 19.55
N ILE A 71 10.68 -13.54 19.51
CA ILE A 71 11.95 -14.17 19.90
C ILE A 71 13.05 -13.74 18.93
N ASN A 72 12.82 -13.85 17.61
CA ASN A 72 13.80 -13.43 16.59
C ASN A 72 14.12 -11.93 16.66
N LEU A 73 13.11 -11.07 16.92
CA LEU A 73 13.30 -9.63 17.06
C LEU A 73 14.15 -9.24 18.28
N HIS A 74 14.15 -10.04 19.34
CA HIS A 74 14.95 -9.78 20.54
C HIS A 74 16.44 -10.05 20.32
N ASP A 75 16.78 -10.99 19.43
CA ASP A 75 18.16 -11.40 19.15
C ASP A 75 18.86 -10.45 18.14
N GLU A 76 18.11 -9.87 17.18
CA GLU A 76 18.66 -9.02 16.12
C GLU A 76 18.94 -7.54 16.50
N ARG A 77 18.69 -7.15 17.75
CA ARG A 77 18.58 -5.73 18.17
C ARG A 77 19.81 -4.85 17.84
N ASN A 78 21.01 -5.43 17.74
CA ASN A 78 22.26 -4.69 17.54
C ASN A 78 22.73 -4.58 16.07
N VAL A 79 22.14 -5.28 15.10
CA VAL A 79 22.48 -5.16 13.65
C VAL A 79 21.53 -4.18 12.93
N MET A 80 20.53 -3.67 13.65
CA MET A 80 19.25 -3.20 13.13
C MET A 80 19.23 -1.77 12.55
N TYR A 81 20.13 -0.86 12.97
CA TYR A 81 19.95 0.57 12.72
C TYR A 81 20.20 1.00 11.27
N ARG A 82 21.17 0.38 10.57
CA ARG A 82 21.48 0.71 9.16
C ARG A 82 20.44 0.12 8.19
N ASP A 83 20.03 -1.12 8.41
CA ASP A 83 19.00 -1.76 7.59
C ASP A 83 17.61 -1.15 7.81
N LYS A 84 17.33 -0.68 9.03
CA LYS A 84 16.13 0.12 9.30
C LYS A 84 16.11 1.43 8.53
N ALA A 85 17.22 2.17 8.50
CA ALA A 85 17.27 3.46 7.81
C ALA A 85 16.95 3.30 6.31
N GLY A 86 17.54 2.29 5.65
CA GLY A 86 17.23 1.96 4.26
C GLY A 86 15.76 1.55 4.06
N ARG A 87 15.22 0.72 4.96
CA ARG A 87 13.81 0.31 4.92
C ARG A 87 12.85 1.49 5.10
N TYR A 88 13.12 2.40 6.04
CA TYR A 88 12.30 3.58 6.25
C TYR A 88 12.37 4.53 5.06
N ALA A 89 13.56 4.79 4.50
CA ALA A 89 13.71 5.60 3.30
C ALA A 89 12.93 5.00 2.12
N TYR A 90 13.02 3.68 1.91
CA TYR A 90 12.27 2.98 0.89
C TYR A 90 10.75 3.11 1.08
N ILE A 91 10.24 2.91 2.30
CA ILE A 91 8.82 3.08 2.62
C ILE A 91 8.36 4.51 2.33
N VAL A 92 9.15 5.51 2.74
CA VAL A 92 8.87 6.93 2.51
C VAL A 92 8.79 7.23 1.01
N CYS A 93 9.74 6.77 0.21
CA CYS A 93 9.69 6.92 -1.26
C CYS A 93 8.46 6.23 -1.86
N MET A 94 8.13 5.02 -1.42
CA MET A 94 6.97 4.27 -1.89
C MET A 94 5.64 4.96 -1.59
N ILE A 95 5.58 5.86 -0.60
CA ILE A 95 4.40 6.68 -0.26
C ILE A 95 4.42 8.02 -1.02
N ILE A 96 5.56 8.71 -1.08
CA ILE A 96 5.65 10.04 -1.69
C ILE A 96 5.34 9.99 -3.19
N ILE A 97 5.90 9.03 -3.93
CA ILE A 97 5.73 8.93 -5.38
C ILE A 97 4.25 8.81 -5.80
N PRO A 98 3.44 7.89 -5.24
CA PRO A 98 2.03 7.81 -5.60
C PRO A 98 1.23 9.05 -5.17
N ILE A 99 1.59 9.72 -4.07
CA ILE A 99 0.98 11.01 -3.70
C ILE A 99 1.28 12.07 -4.77
N SER A 100 2.54 12.18 -5.21
CA SER A 100 2.92 13.09 -6.29
C SER A 100 2.21 12.74 -7.60
N ALA A 101 2.14 11.47 -7.97
CA ALA A 101 1.44 11.01 -9.16
C ALA A 101 -0.06 11.34 -9.10
N PHE A 102 -0.68 11.26 -7.92
CA PHE A 102 -2.07 11.66 -7.70
C PHE A 102 -2.27 13.17 -7.91
N VAL A 103 -1.41 14.01 -7.33
CA VAL A 103 -1.46 15.48 -7.52
C VAL A 103 -1.34 15.85 -9.00
N PHE A 104 -0.36 15.28 -9.71
CA PHE A 104 -0.19 15.54 -11.14
C PHE A 104 -1.36 15.01 -11.98
N SER A 105 -1.96 13.89 -11.59
CA SER A 105 -3.17 13.36 -12.22
C SER A 105 -4.36 14.31 -12.09
N VAL A 106 -4.54 14.94 -10.92
CA VAL A 106 -5.58 15.95 -10.71
C VAL A 106 -5.32 17.20 -11.56
N LEU A 107 -4.06 17.68 -11.61
CA LEU A 107 -3.68 18.82 -12.45
C LEU A 107 -3.92 18.57 -13.95
N ASN A 108 -3.67 17.34 -14.41
CA ASN A 108 -3.95 16.92 -15.78
C ASN A 108 -5.46 16.91 -16.07
N ALA A 109 -6.26 16.37 -15.13
CA ALA A 109 -7.71 16.26 -15.30
C ALA A 109 -8.42 17.64 -15.33
N LEU A 110 -7.81 18.65 -14.71
CA LEU A 110 -8.27 20.04 -14.72
C LEU A 110 -7.77 20.85 -15.95
N ASP A 111 -7.07 20.21 -16.90
CA ASP A 111 -6.44 20.83 -18.08
C ASP A 111 -5.52 22.03 -17.77
N ILE A 112 -4.99 22.13 -16.54
CA ILE A 112 -4.08 23.23 -16.15
C ILE A 112 -2.70 23.05 -16.79
N TYR A 113 -2.22 21.81 -16.88
CA TYR A 113 -0.92 21.45 -17.43
C TYR A 113 -0.93 20.00 -17.96
N ASN A 114 -0.32 19.77 -19.12
CA ASN A 114 -0.17 18.41 -19.68
C ASN A 114 0.94 17.66 -18.92
N SER A 115 0.58 17.04 -17.80
CA SER A 115 1.49 16.27 -16.94
C SER A 115 1.53 14.79 -17.29
N LEU A 116 0.94 14.35 -18.41
CA LEU A 116 0.84 12.93 -18.79
C LEU A 116 2.21 12.24 -18.79
N VAL A 117 3.24 12.88 -19.37
CA VAL A 117 4.61 12.36 -19.40
C VAL A 117 5.19 12.22 -17.98
N ILE A 118 4.91 13.18 -17.10
CA ILE A 118 5.36 13.17 -15.70
C ILE A 118 4.68 12.03 -14.94
N ILE A 119 3.37 11.83 -15.16
CA ILE A 119 2.60 10.75 -14.53
C ILE A 119 3.18 9.40 -14.94
N ILE A 120 3.40 9.17 -16.23
CA ILE A 120 4.00 7.92 -16.74
C ILE A 120 5.38 7.71 -16.11
N TYR A 121 6.23 8.74 -16.09
CA TYR A 121 7.55 8.67 -15.49
C TYR A 121 7.49 8.28 -14.01
N LEU A 122 6.61 8.89 -13.21
CA LEU A 122 6.44 8.56 -11.79
C LEU A 122 5.98 7.12 -11.58
N PHE A 123 5.07 6.60 -12.41
CA PHE A 123 4.65 5.19 -12.35
C PHE A 123 5.78 4.23 -12.70
N VAL A 124 6.54 4.50 -13.76
CA VAL A 124 7.70 3.68 -14.14
C VAL A 124 8.74 3.68 -13.02
N LEU A 125 9.04 4.85 -12.45
CA LEU A 125 9.99 5.00 -11.35
C LEU A 125 9.54 4.23 -10.10
N TRP A 126 8.24 4.26 -9.78
CA TRP A 126 7.66 3.50 -8.68
C TRP A 126 7.82 1.98 -8.87
N ILE A 127 7.54 1.47 -10.08
CA ILE A 127 7.71 0.05 -10.43
C ILE A 127 9.18 -0.36 -10.32
N VAL A 128 10.10 0.46 -10.86
CA VAL A 128 11.54 0.19 -10.81
C VAL A 128 12.02 0.12 -9.36
N LEU A 129 11.65 1.10 -8.52
CA LEU A 129 11.99 1.09 -7.10
C LEU A 129 11.47 -0.18 -6.41
N TYR A 130 10.22 -0.58 -6.71
CA TYR A 130 9.65 -1.80 -6.17
C TYR A 130 10.44 -3.05 -6.57
N VAL A 131 10.72 -3.23 -7.86
CA VAL A 131 11.46 -4.38 -8.39
C VAL A 131 12.87 -4.43 -7.81
N VAL A 132 13.57 -3.30 -7.76
CA VAL A 132 14.91 -3.18 -7.17
C VAL A 132 14.86 -3.57 -5.69
N GLY A 133 13.89 -3.05 -4.92
CA GLY A 133 13.69 -3.40 -3.53
C GLY A 133 13.50 -4.91 -3.31
N VAL A 134 12.68 -5.56 -4.16
CA VAL A 134 12.46 -7.01 -4.12
C VAL A 134 13.73 -7.79 -4.46
N ILE A 135 14.50 -7.37 -5.47
CA ILE A 135 15.76 -8.02 -5.85
C ILE A 135 16.76 -7.96 -4.70
N TYR A 136 16.96 -6.78 -4.09
CA TYR A 136 17.87 -6.63 -2.95
C TYR A 136 17.42 -7.47 -1.76
N TYR A 137 16.12 -7.48 -1.43
CA TYR A 137 15.59 -8.32 -0.38
C TYR A 137 15.88 -9.81 -0.62
N ARG A 138 15.62 -10.31 -1.84
CA ARG A 138 15.93 -11.71 -2.20
C ARG A 138 17.42 -12.02 -2.13
N LYS A 139 18.27 -11.09 -2.54
CA LYS A 139 19.74 -11.25 -2.50
C LYS A 139 20.25 -11.32 -1.06
N LEU A 140 19.75 -10.46 -0.17
CA LEU A 140 20.10 -10.47 1.24
C LEU A 140 19.62 -11.76 1.92
N LYS A 141 18.37 -12.19 1.67
CA LYS A 141 17.84 -13.45 2.19
C LYS A 141 18.59 -14.70 1.72
N ARG A 142 19.21 -14.67 0.55
CA ARG A 142 20.00 -15.79 0.02
C ARG A 142 21.42 -15.87 0.60
N ASN A 143 21.92 -14.75 1.14
CA ASN A 143 23.31 -14.60 1.58
C ASN A 143 23.48 -14.49 3.11
N GLY A 144 22.38 -14.48 3.88
CA GLY A 144 22.36 -14.55 5.34
C GLY A 144 21.70 -15.84 5.79
#